data_AF-A0A9X5ANX4-F1
#
_entry.id   AF-A0A9X5ANX4-F1
#
_cell.length_a   1.000
_cell.length_b   1.000
_cell.length_c   1.000
_cell.angle_alpha   90.00
_cell.angle_beta   90.00
_cell.angle_gamma   90.00
#
_symmetry.space_group_name_H-M   'P 1'
#
loop_
_entity.id
_entity.type
_entity.pdbx_description
1 polymer ?
#
loop_
_entity_poly.entity_id
_entity_poly.type
_entity_poly.pdbx_seq_one_letter_code
_entity_poly.pdbx_strand_id
1 'polypeptide(L)'
;MLKHFVADEYVKSVFEVDLHKLKQQGKKVILTDLDNTLVGTNVALPTPEIITFLNQAKELGFEVIIVSNNNQERVSTFAKDLSIVAHHKSLKPLTIKLRRVLKNHQKSEVVMMGDQLMTDVLVSKRLGLYTILVEPIVLSADESSTKFNRKLERYVVSQLKKRNLPIPTYLDKQ
;
A
#
# COMPACT_ATOMS: atom_id res chain seq x y z
N MET A 1 5.24 8.02 18.19
CA MET A 1 3.94 7.38 17.88
C MET A 1 3.29 7.97 16.64
N LEU A 2 2.96 9.27 16.59
CA LEU A 2 2.33 9.90 15.41
C LEU A 2 3.17 9.85 14.12
N LYS A 3 4.51 9.90 14.23
CA LYS A 3 5.42 9.76 13.08
C LYS A 3 5.24 8.44 12.30
N HIS A 4 4.65 7.40 12.91
CA HIS A 4 4.35 6.15 12.20
C HIS A 4 3.15 6.25 11.25
N PHE A 5 2.43 7.37 11.25
CA PHE A 5 1.34 7.67 10.32
C PHE A 5 1.75 8.69 9.25
N VAL A 6 3.04 9.01 9.15
CA VAL A 6 3.57 9.89 8.11
C VAL A 6 4.26 9.01 7.09
N ALA A 7 3.79 8.98 5.85
CA ALA A 7 4.44 8.25 4.76
C ALA A 7 5.70 9.01 4.28
N ASP A 8 6.57 8.34 3.55
CA ASP A 8 7.73 9.00 2.93
C ASP A 8 7.32 9.73 1.64
N GLU A 9 6.30 9.22 0.96
CA GLU A 9 5.78 9.75 -0.30
C GLU A 9 4.25 9.61 -0.35
N TYR A 10 3.60 10.59 -0.96
CA TYR A 10 2.15 10.65 -1.14
C TYR A 10 1.86 10.85 -2.62
N VAL A 11 1.07 9.97 -3.22
CA VAL A 11 0.73 9.99 -4.65
C VAL A 11 -0.79 9.85 -4.84
N LYS A 12 -1.33 10.40 -5.93
CA LYS A 12 -2.78 10.29 -6.21
C LYS A 12 -3.16 8.95 -6.84
N SER A 13 -2.18 8.26 -7.40
CA SER A 13 -2.38 6.96 -8.04
C SER A 13 -1.08 6.17 -8.03
N VAL A 14 -1.19 4.84 -8.10
CA VAL A 14 -0.03 3.96 -8.30
C VAL A 14 0.74 4.31 -9.57
N PHE A 15 0.07 4.87 -10.58
CA PHE A 15 0.70 5.31 -11.83
C PHE A 15 1.59 6.55 -11.68
N GLU A 16 1.48 7.28 -10.58
CA GLU A 16 2.37 8.42 -10.27
C GLU A 16 3.63 7.98 -9.52
N VAL A 17 3.77 6.69 -9.19
CA VAL A 17 4.97 6.17 -8.55
C VAL A 17 6.12 6.12 -9.55
N ASP A 18 7.15 6.92 -9.29
CA ASP A 18 8.36 6.94 -10.10
C ASP A 18 9.24 5.71 -9.84
N LEU A 19 9.02 4.66 -10.63
CA LEU A 19 9.77 3.40 -10.56
C LEU A 19 11.27 3.60 -10.84
N HIS A 20 11.66 4.58 -11.66
CA HIS A 20 13.06 4.85 -11.95
C HIS A 20 13.76 5.49 -10.75
N LYS A 21 13.12 6.46 -10.09
CA LYS A 21 13.59 7.04 -8.82
C LYS A 21 13.76 5.96 -7.75
N LEU A 22 12.78 5.07 -7.59
CA LEU A 22 12.88 3.96 -6.63
C LEU A 22 14.08 3.05 -6.95
N LYS A 23 14.30 2.75 -8.22
CA LYS A 23 15.45 1.94 -8.66
C LYS A 23 16.78 2.64 -8.37
N GLN A 24 16.87 3.94 -8.64
CA GLN A 24 18.06 4.76 -8.31
C GLN A 24 18.33 4.82 -6.80
N GLN A 25 17.29 4.76 -5.98
CA GLN A 25 17.39 4.66 -4.51
C GLN A 25 17.74 3.25 -4.02
N GLY A 26 18.03 2.30 -4.92
CA GLY A 26 18.39 0.92 -4.58
C GLY A 26 17.23 0.05 -4.12
N LYS A 27 15.98 0.46 -4.40
CA LYS A 27 14.80 -0.39 -4.14
C LYS A 27 14.78 -1.56 -5.13
N LYS A 28 14.40 -2.72 -4.64
CA LYS A 28 14.34 -3.99 -5.38
C LYS A 28 13.00 -4.70 -5.21
N VAL A 29 12.30 -4.47 -4.10
CA VAL A 29 11.05 -5.17 -3.78
C VAL A 29 9.93 -4.16 -3.56
N ILE A 30 8.83 -4.34 -4.27
CA ILE A 30 7.58 -3.58 -4.09
C ILE A 30 6.57 -4.47 -3.39
N LEU A 31 6.33 -4.21 -2.12
CA LEU A 31 5.17 -4.73 -1.41
C LEU A 31 3.98 -3.81 -1.73
N THR A 32 2.87 -4.37 -2.19
CA THR A 32 1.68 -3.59 -2.52
C THR A 32 0.44 -4.16 -1.83
N ASP A 33 -0.41 -3.29 -1.30
CA ASP A 33 -1.80 -3.66 -1.05
C ASP A 33 -2.54 -3.90 -2.38
N LEU A 34 -3.74 -4.48 -2.30
CA LEU A 34 -4.57 -4.82 -3.44
C LEU A 34 -5.76 -3.87 -3.58
N ASP A 35 -6.64 -3.87 -2.57
CA ASP A 35 -7.95 -3.26 -2.65
C ASP A 35 -7.86 -1.77 -2.36
N ASN A 36 -8.42 -0.93 -3.23
CA ASN A 36 -8.26 0.52 -3.26
C ASN A 36 -6.83 1.04 -3.48
N THR A 37 -5.85 0.15 -3.67
CA THR A 37 -4.49 0.50 -4.09
C THR A 37 -4.26 0.18 -5.56
N LEU A 38 -4.30 -1.09 -5.94
CA LEU A 38 -4.14 -1.50 -7.35
C LEU A 38 -5.49 -1.44 -8.08
N VAL A 39 -6.57 -1.89 -7.44
CA VAL A 39 -7.91 -1.88 -8.04
C VAL A 39 -8.97 -1.59 -6.99
N GLY A 40 -10.12 -1.07 -7.42
CA GLY A 40 -11.28 -0.92 -6.53
C GLY A 40 -11.75 -2.27 -5.97
N THR A 41 -12.36 -2.26 -4.79
CA THR A 41 -12.81 -3.49 -4.09
C THR A 41 -13.80 -4.32 -4.90
N ASN A 42 -14.61 -3.67 -5.74
CA ASN A 42 -15.60 -4.30 -6.61
C ASN A 42 -15.02 -4.85 -7.94
N VAL A 43 -13.72 -4.69 -8.18
CA VAL A 43 -13.07 -5.10 -9.43
C VAL A 43 -12.17 -6.32 -9.15
N ALA A 44 -12.64 -7.48 -9.61
CA ALA A 44 -11.99 -8.76 -9.32
C ALA A 44 -10.65 -8.95 -10.08
N LEU A 45 -10.58 -8.49 -11.32
CA LEU A 45 -9.45 -8.71 -12.22
C LEU A 45 -8.59 -7.44 -12.37
N PRO A 46 -7.28 -7.57 -12.66
CA PRO A 46 -6.46 -6.41 -12.98
C PRO A 46 -6.93 -5.72 -14.25
N THR A 47 -6.92 -4.38 -14.25
CA THR A 47 -7.18 -3.60 -15.46
C THR A 47 -5.96 -3.61 -16.39
N PRO A 48 -6.12 -3.31 -17.70
CA PRO A 48 -4.99 -3.22 -18.63
C PRO A 48 -3.88 -2.25 -18.17
N GLU A 49 -4.25 -1.14 -17.53
CA GLU A 49 -3.32 -0.14 -17.01
C GLU A 49 -2.51 -0.72 -15.84
N ILE A 50 -3.14 -1.48 -14.95
CA ILE A 50 -2.47 -2.16 -13.83
C ILE A 50 -1.54 -3.26 -14.33
N ILE A 51 -1.96 -4.04 -15.33
CA ILE A 51 -1.08 -5.04 -15.96
C ILE A 51 0.16 -4.34 -16.53
N THR A 52 -0.04 -3.23 -17.24
CA THR A 52 1.06 -2.44 -17.83
C THR A 52 2.01 -1.92 -16.76
N PHE A 53 1.49 -1.32 -15.69
CA PHE A 53 2.28 -0.82 -14.57
C PHE A 53 3.10 -1.94 -13.88
N LEU A 54 2.47 -3.08 -13.62
CA LEU A 54 3.15 -4.22 -12.99
C LEU A 54 4.23 -4.82 -13.91
N ASN A 55 3.99 -4.86 -15.22
CA ASN A 55 5.00 -5.31 -16.19
C ASN A 55 6.19 -4.34 -16.26
N GLN A 56 5.94 -3.02 -16.28
CA GLN A 56 7.01 -2.01 -16.24
C GLN A 56 7.87 -2.15 -14.98
N ALA A 57 7.26 -2.40 -13.82
CA ALA A 57 8.01 -2.65 -12.60
C ALA A 57 8.90 -3.91 -12.73
N LYS A 58 8.37 -5.00 -13.29
CA LYS A 58 9.17 -6.22 -13.51
C LYS A 58 10.29 -6.04 -14.52
N GLU A 59 10.05 -5.32 -15.62
CA GLU A 59 11.07 -5.00 -16.63
C GLU A 59 12.20 -4.15 -16.03
N LEU A 60 11.88 -3.29 -15.06
CA LEU A 60 12.87 -2.55 -14.28
C LEU A 60 13.58 -3.42 -13.23
N GLY A 61 13.23 -4.69 -13.08
CA GLY A 61 13.86 -5.65 -12.19
C GLY A 61 13.29 -5.67 -10.78
N PHE A 62 12.10 -5.09 -10.55
CA PHE A 62 11.43 -5.17 -9.26
C PHE A 62 10.79 -6.54 -9.06
N GLU A 63 10.96 -7.10 -7.86
CA GLU A 63 10.09 -8.13 -7.34
C GLU A 63 8.83 -7.46 -6.78
N VAL A 64 7.68 -7.74 -7.39
CA VAL A 64 6.39 -7.23 -6.88
C VAL A 64 5.70 -8.32 -6.09
N ILE A 65 5.25 -8.00 -4.88
CA ILE A 65 4.56 -8.92 -3.96
C ILE A 65 3.28 -8.27 -3.44
N ILE A 66 2.15 -8.92 -3.64
CA ILE A 66 0.86 -8.48 -3.09
C ILE A 66 0.78 -8.91 -1.62
N VAL A 67 0.40 -7.98 -0.73
CA VAL A 67 0.18 -8.22 0.70
C VAL A 67 -1.18 -7.64 1.11
N SER A 68 -2.25 -8.42 0.98
CA SER A 68 -3.63 -7.98 1.23
C SER A 68 -4.18 -8.52 2.55
N ASN A 69 -5.07 -7.76 3.20
CA ASN A 69 -5.86 -8.25 4.33
C ASN A 69 -7.06 -9.11 3.90
N ASN A 70 -7.38 -9.14 2.61
CA ASN A 70 -8.52 -9.86 2.05
C ASN A 70 -8.30 -11.39 2.04
N ASN A 71 -9.34 -12.14 1.67
CA ASN A 71 -9.33 -13.59 1.62
C ASN A 71 -8.48 -14.14 0.45
N GLN A 72 -8.24 -15.45 0.46
CA GLN A 72 -7.41 -16.10 -0.55
C GLN A 72 -8.05 -16.04 -1.94
N GLU A 73 -9.36 -16.27 -2.03
CA GLU A 73 -10.09 -16.27 -3.30
C GLU A 73 -9.92 -14.94 -4.06
N ARG A 74 -10.15 -13.82 -3.37
CA ARG A 74 -9.99 -12.47 -3.92
C ARG A 74 -8.57 -12.23 -4.45
N VAL A 75 -7.57 -12.55 -3.63
CA VAL A 75 -6.16 -12.31 -3.91
C VAL A 75 -5.66 -13.21 -5.05
N SER A 76 -6.00 -14.50 -5.01
CA SER A 76 -5.63 -15.47 -6.04
C SER A 76 -6.32 -15.18 -7.38
N THR A 77 -7.56 -14.71 -7.36
CA THR A 77 -8.29 -14.32 -8.58
C THR A 77 -7.58 -13.17 -9.29
N PHE A 78 -7.15 -12.14 -8.53
CA PHE A 78 -6.42 -11.02 -9.10
C PHE A 78 -5.03 -11.44 -9.62
N ALA A 79 -4.30 -12.26 -8.87
CA ALA A 79 -2.91 -12.61 -9.17
C ALA A 79 -2.76 -13.70 -10.24
N LYS A 80 -3.84 -14.40 -10.61
CA LYS A 80 -3.84 -15.64 -11.40
C LYS A 80 -2.96 -15.57 -12.66
N ASP A 81 -3.12 -14.52 -13.45
CA ASP A 81 -2.46 -14.37 -14.75
C ASP A 81 -1.29 -13.35 -14.70
N LEU A 82 -0.98 -12.85 -13.51
CA LEU A 82 0.03 -11.82 -13.32
C LEU A 82 1.41 -12.39 -12.98
N SER A 83 1.56 -13.69 -12.69
CA SER A 83 2.84 -14.28 -12.23
C SER A 83 3.49 -13.44 -11.11
N ILE A 84 2.70 -13.10 -10.09
CA ILE A 84 3.11 -12.29 -8.92
C ILE A 84 2.83 -13.09 -7.65
N VAL A 85 3.78 -13.06 -6.71
CA VAL A 85 3.59 -13.65 -5.38
C VAL A 85 2.54 -12.85 -4.63
N ALA A 86 1.57 -13.53 -4.03
CA ALA A 86 0.48 -12.88 -3.33
C ALA A 86 0.19 -13.52 -1.96
N HIS A 87 0.19 -12.70 -0.92
CA HIS A 87 -0.13 -13.07 0.45
C HIS A 87 -1.49 -12.50 0.86
N HIS A 88 -2.42 -13.39 1.21
CA HIS A 88 -3.74 -13.04 1.72
C HIS A 88 -3.77 -13.03 3.26
N LYS A 89 -4.84 -12.45 3.82
CA LYS A 89 -5.06 -12.30 5.27
C LYS A 89 -3.79 -11.80 5.99
N SER A 90 -3.10 -10.80 5.45
CA SER A 90 -1.78 -10.34 5.94
C SER A 90 -1.77 -9.82 7.39
N LEU A 91 -2.94 -9.56 7.97
CA LEU A 91 -3.15 -9.09 9.35
C LEU A 91 -2.59 -7.69 9.61
N LYS A 92 -2.44 -6.84 8.58
CA LYS A 92 -2.07 -5.44 8.77
C LYS A 92 -3.10 -4.76 9.70
N PRO A 93 -2.69 -3.98 10.71
CA PRO A 93 -1.36 -3.40 10.91
C PRO A 93 -0.36 -4.24 11.76
N LEU A 94 -0.63 -5.52 12.01
CA LEU A 94 0.30 -6.39 12.72
C LEU A 94 1.50 -6.74 11.82
N THR A 95 2.69 -6.77 12.41
CA THR A 95 3.93 -7.01 11.66
C THR A 95 4.20 -8.50 11.37
N ILE A 96 3.41 -9.41 11.95
CA ILE A 96 3.75 -10.84 12.06
C ILE A 96 3.96 -11.50 10.69
N LYS A 97 3.02 -11.33 9.75
CA LYS A 97 3.13 -11.95 8.42
C LYS A 97 4.11 -11.21 7.52
N LEU A 98 4.12 -9.88 7.54
CA LEU A 98 5.08 -9.11 6.75
C LEU A 98 6.53 -9.39 7.15
N ARG A 99 6.83 -9.64 8.44
CA ARG A 99 8.18 -10.10 8.85
C ARG A 99 8.60 -11.41 8.18
N ARG A 100 7.65 -12.29 7.85
CA ARG A 100 7.96 -13.54 7.14
C ARG A 100 8.27 -13.28 5.67
N VAL A 101 7.51 -12.39 5.03
CA VAL A 101 7.78 -11.93 3.65
C VAL A 101 9.17 -11.30 3.58
N LEU A 102 9.51 -10.45 4.55
CA LEU A 102 10.79 -9.73 4.60
C LEU A 102 12.01 -10.60 4.96
N LYS A 103 11.87 -11.89 5.26
CA LYS A 103 13.00 -12.73 5.73
C LYS A 103 14.18 -12.76 4.75
N ASN A 104 13.89 -12.67 3.45
CA ASN A 104 14.88 -12.78 2.39
C ASN A 104 15.22 -11.42 1.76
N HIS A 105 14.77 -10.31 2.37
CA HIS A 105 14.95 -8.98 1.80
C HIS A 105 15.53 -8.01 2.82
N GLN A 106 16.44 -7.15 2.37
CA GLN A 106 16.90 -6.04 3.19
C GLN A 106 15.81 -4.97 3.23
N LYS A 107 15.50 -4.48 4.43
CA LYS A 107 14.46 -3.45 4.63
C LYS A 107 14.72 -2.18 3.82
N SER A 108 15.99 -1.81 3.63
CA SER A 108 16.41 -0.66 2.82
C SER A 108 16.05 -0.81 1.34
N GLU A 109 15.93 -2.03 0.84
CA GLU A 109 15.63 -2.34 -0.57
C GLU A 109 14.12 -2.52 -0.81
N VAL A 110 13.29 -2.45 0.24
CA VAL A 110 11.86 -2.72 0.16
C VAL A 110 11.07 -1.41 0.28
N VAL A 111 10.06 -1.27 -0.57
CA VAL A 111 9.01 -0.25 -0.48
C VAL A 111 7.67 -0.91 -0.23
N MET A 112 6.86 -0.29 0.63
CA MET A 112 5.44 -0.63 0.83
C MET A 112 4.57 0.45 0.21
N MET A 113 3.62 0.04 -0.64
CA MET A 113 2.62 0.87 -1.28
C MET A 113 1.22 0.44 -0.81
N GLY A 114 0.39 1.39 -0.39
CA GLY A 114 -1.00 1.12 0.03
C GLY A 114 -1.80 2.40 0.20
N ASP A 115 -3.11 2.28 0.45
CA ASP A 115 -4.06 3.40 0.48
C ASP A 115 -4.48 3.84 1.90
N GLN A 116 -4.18 3.02 2.92
CA GLN A 116 -4.66 3.23 4.28
C GLN A 116 -3.54 3.59 5.27
N LEU A 117 -3.79 4.63 6.07
CA LEU A 117 -2.87 5.08 7.12
C LEU A 117 -2.80 4.06 8.26
N MET A 118 -3.97 3.53 8.66
CA MET A 118 -4.11 2.67 9.83
C MET A 118 -3.61 1.24 9.61
N THR A 119 -3.40 0.84 8.36
CA THR A 119 -2.88 -0.48 7.97
C THR A 119 -1.49 -0.36 7.38
N ASP A 120 -1.38 0.15 6.16
CA ASP A 120 -0.20 0.05 5.31
C ASP A 120 0.90 0.97 5.79
N VAL A 121 0.58 2.23 6.06
CA VAL A 121 1.57 3.18 6.58
C VAL A 121 2.02 2.76 7.98
N LEU A 122 1.08 2.42 8.85
CA LEU A 122 1.40 2.01 10.22
C LEU A 122 2.28 0.75 10.27
N VAL A 123 1.96 -0.30 9.51
CA VAL A 123 2.77 -1.53 9.51
C VAL A 123 4.13 -1.31 8.86
N SER A 124 4.18 -0.56 7.76
CA SER A 124 5.42 -0.24 7.04
C SER A 124 6.39 0.54 7.93
N LYS A 125 5.90 1.59 8.60
CA LYS A 125 6.71 2.40 9.51
C LYS A 125 7.15 1.62 10.75
N ARG A 126 6.32 0.73 11.29
CA ARG A 126 6.73 -0.20 12.37
C ARG A 126 7.83 -1.17 11.94
N LEU A 127 7.90 -1.50 10.65
CA LEU A 127 8.92 -2.38 10.09
C LEU A 127 10.17 -1.63 9.63
N GLY A 128 10.09 -0.30 9.49
CA GLY A 128 11.17 0.56 9.02
C GLY A 128 11.35 0.52 7.51
N LEU A 129 10.27 0.36 6.75
CA LEU A 129 10.31 0.35 5.28
C LEU A 129 10.03 1.75 4.73
N TYR A 130 10.44 1.97 3.47
CA TYR A 130 10.01 3.15 2.71
C TYR A 130 8.52 2.99 2.38
N THR A 131 7.72 4.01 2.67
CA THR A 131 6.26 3.95 2.56
C THR A 131 5.75 4.96 1.55
N ILE A 132 5.00 4.46 0.56
CA ILE A 132 4.23 5.28 -0.37
C ILE A 132 2.75 5.14 0.01
N LEU A 133 2.10 6.25 0.33
CA LEU A 133 0.65 6.31 0.51
C LEU A 133 0.00 6.76 -0.79
N VAL A 134 -0.89 5.93 -1.32
CA VAL A 134 -1.66 6.17 -2.53
C VAL A 134 -3.05 6.67 -2.16
N GLU A 135 -3.62 7.59 -2.93
CA GLU A 135 -5.02 7.97 -2.76
C GLU A 135 -5.95 6.77 -3.09
N PRO A 136 -6.92 6.42 -2.22
CA PRO A 136 -7.79 5.29 -2.44
C PRO A 136 -8.62 5.43 -3.72
N ILE A 137 -8.65 4.39 -4.56
CA ILE A 137 -9.42 4.37 -5.82
C ILE A 137 -10.91 4.64 -5.56
N VAL A 138 -11.48 4.03 -4.52
CA VAL A 138 -12.85 4.28 -4.09
C VAL A 138 -12.85 4.95 -2.72
N LEU A 139 -13.28 6.21 -2.69
CA LEU A 139 -13.46 6.97 -1.45
C LEU A 139 -14.76 6.60 -0.72
N SER A 140 -15.65 5.81 -1.34
CA SER A 140 -16.94 5.46 -0.75
C SER A 140 -16.79 4.59 0.49
N ALA A 141 -17.72 4.80 1.41
CA ALA A 141 -17.68 4.27 2.77
C ALA A 141 -18.27 2.86 2.87
N ASP A 142 -18.54 2.16 1.77
CA ASP A 142 -19.54 1.07 1.78
C ASP A 142 -19.07 -0.24 2.43
N GLU A 143 -17.80 -0.35 2.80
CA GLU A 143 -17.28 -1.45 3.63
C GLU A 143 -17.23 -1.04 5.11
N SER A 144 -17.93 -1.79 5.96
CA SER A 144 -18.09 -1.52 7.39
C SER A 144 -16.77 -1.49 8.19
N SER A 145 -15.78 -2.30 7.81
CA SER A 145 -14.40 -2.26 8.33
C SER A 145 -13.70 -0.95 7.99
N THR A 146 -13.88 -0.46 6.76
CA THR A 146 -13.31 0.78 6.25
C THR A 146 -13.92 2.00 6.95
N LYS A 147 -15.20 1.95 7.36
CA LYS A 147 -15.85 3.04 8.14
C LYS A 147 -15.20 3.30 9.50
N PHE A 148 -14.83 2.25 10.26
CA PHE A 148 -14.20 2.41 11.58
C PHE A 148 -12.77 2.96 11.43
N ASN A 149 -12.02 2.44 10.46
CA ASN A 149 -10.68 2.94 10.13
C ASN A 149 -10.72 4.41 9.73
N ARG A 150 -11.65 4.84 8.88
CA ARG A 150 -11.76 6.25 8.44
C ARG A 150 -12.04 7.24 9.57
N LYS A 151 -12.76 6.87 10.64
CA LYS A 151 -12.95 7.74 11.82
C LYS A 151 -11.63 7.93 12.57
N LEU A 152 -10.89 6.84 12.80
CA LEU A 152 -9.57 6.90 13.43
C LEU A 152 -8.56 7.64 12.56
N GLU A 153 -8.60 7.46 11.24
CA GLU A 153 -7.75 8.20 10.29
C GLU A 153 -8.00 9.70 10.36
N ARG A 154 -9.26 10.14 10.40
CA ARG A 154 -9.59 11.57 10.57
C ARG A 154 -9.05 12.13 11.90
N TYR A 155 -9.15 11.36 12.97
CA TYR A 155 -8.55 11.74 14.25
C TYR A 155 -7.01 11.86 14.15
N VAL A 156 -6.35 10.85 13.55
CA VAL A 156 -4.90 10.86 13.34
C VAL A 156 -4.48 12.06 12.49
N VAL A 157 -5.16 12.34 11.39
CA VAL A 157 -4.90 13.49 10.50
C VAL A 157 -5.08 14.81 11.26
N SER A 158 -6.12 14.96 12.09
CA SER A 158 -6.28 16.14 12.95
C SER A 158 -5.07 16.33 13.88
N GLN A 159 -4.56 15.24 14.46
CA GLN A 159 -3.39 15.29 15.33
C GLN A 159 -2.08 15.56 14.57
N LEU A 160 -1.96 15.12 13.31
CA LEU A 160 -0.83 15.45 12.43
C LEU A 160 -0.86 16.93 12.02
N LYS A 161 -2.03 17.47 11.63
CA LYS A 161 -2.25 18.89 11.33
C LYS A 161 -1.83 19.79 12.47
N LYS A 162 -2.28 19.49 13.70
CA LYS A 162 -1.90 20.25 14.92
C LYS A 162 -0.39 20.30 15.18
N ARG A 163 0.39 19.42 14.55
CA ARG A 163 1.85 19.33 14.70
C ARG A 163 2.61 19.70 13.43
N ASN A 164 1.94 20.28 12.43
CA ASN A 164 2.52 20.64 11.13
C ASN A 164 3.26 19.47 10.45
N LEU A 165 2.71 18.25 10.58
CA LEU A 165 3.24 17.06 9.91
C LEU A 165 2.52 16.84 8.56
N PRO A 166 3.20 16.21 7.58
CA PRO A 166 2.58 15.87 6.30
C PRO A 166 1.33 15.00 6.48
N ILE A 167 0.31 15.29 5.66
CA ILE A 167 -0.97 14.58 5.63
C ILE A 167 -1.36 14.26 4.18
N PRO A 168 -2.11 13.18 3.94
CA PRO A 168 -2.69 12.94 2.63
C PRO A 168 -3.78 13.97 2.30
N THR A 169 -3.73 14.52 1.10
CA THR A 169 -4.63 15.59 0.64
C THR A 169 -6.10 15.16 0.58
N TYR A 170 -6.39 13.88 0.32
CA TYR A 170 -7.76 13.37 0.27
C TYR A 170 -8.43 13.27 1.65
N LEU A 171 -7.65 13.27 2.74
CA LEU A 171 -8.16 13.36 4.11
C LEU A 171 -8.18 14.81 4.64
N ASP A 172 -7.67 15.77 3.86
CA ASP A 172 -7.73 17.20 4.18
C ASP A 172 -9.08 17.82 3.79
N LYS A 173 -9.72 17.27 2.75
CA LYS A 173 -10.95 17.80 2.12
C LYS A 173 -12.27 17.36 2.75
N GLN A 174 -12.28 16.85 3.99
CA GLN A 174 -13.49 16.36 4.68
C GLN A 174 -13.77 17.10 6.00
#